data_AF-A0A350JGD1-F1
#
_entry.id   AF-A0A350JGD1-F1
#
_cell.length_a   1.000
_cell.length_b   1.000
_cell.length_c   1.000
_cell.angle_alpha   90.00
_cell.angle_beta   90.00
_cell.angle_gamma   90.00
#
_symmetry.space_group_name_H-M   'P 1'
#
loop_
_entity.id
_entity.type
_entity.pdbx_description
1 polymer ?
#
loop_
_entity_poly.entity_id
_entity_poly.type
_entity_poly.pdbx_seq_one_letter_code
_entity_poly.pdbx_strand_id
1 'polypeptide(L)'
;MTQITENGADEYLNFEGTYPKARPTLKQFALAFFLVLISASINSMFSQSSGYVENKGQWDDEVVGRFYLPNGAAWFFNDRVRFPLVEEELLHEAHEFSHENPDVSNVLSGHCYEMVFSSESNPTHRFVDRVPDYVNYFIGKDRSKWAGRVGIFKRLHYSRIAKGVDLDWSMDQGRMKYTFRIDPNTDPSFVGLEYNAVRKLELREGNLVVTLPNLEVIEQSPYVYQLVNGREVEVKSGFVIEANRVSFSIGNYDPSLELFIDPVIVASTNIGATVTTYGHSATYDQFGNIIGGGRPFGAGYPSDT
;
A
#
# COMPACT_ATOMS: atom_id res chain seq x y z
N MET A 1 83.02 26.84 10.60
CA MET A 1 83.24 25.51 11.22
C MET A 1 82.52 25.52 12.55
N THR A 2 81.87 24.40 12.88
CA THR A 2 81.21 24.07 14.16
C THR A 2 79.69 24.28 14.21
N GLN A 3 79.04 23.31 14.84
CA GLN A 3 77.79 22.65 14.50
C GLN A 3 76.54 23.28 15.10
N ILE A 4 75.43 22.92 14.46
CA ILE A 4 74.05 22.97 14.93
C ILE A 4 73.81 21.78 15.86
N THR A 5 73.10 22.00 16.97
CA THR A 5 72.23 21.01 17.60
C THR A 5 70.91 21.68 18.00
N GLU A 6 69.80 21.08 17.55
CA GLU A 6 68.42 21.47 17.78
C GLU A 6 68.00 21.30 19.25
N ASN A 7 67.17 22.22 19.74
CA ASN A 7 66.33 22.05 20.93
C ASN A 7 64.88 22.33 20.55
N GLY A 8 63.99 21.48 21.04
CA GLY A 8 62.55 21.58 20.83
C GLY A 8 61.82 22.45 21.85
N ALA A 9 60.53 22.58 21.55
CA ALA A 9 59.38 22.87 22.41
C ALA A 9 59.19 24.29 23.00
N ASP A 10 58.02 24.81 22.62
CA ASP A 10 57.07 25.61 23.40
C ASP A 10 56.97 27.13 23.24
N GLU A 11 55.68 27.53 23.19
CA GLU A 11 55.05 28.84 23.40
C GLU A 11 55.01 29.86 22.25
N TYR A 12 53.95 29.76 21.43
CA TYR A 12 53.41 30.92 20.70
C TYR A 12 52.15 31.46 21.38
N LEU A 13 52.25 32.74 21.72
CA LEU A 13 51.26 33.59 22.37
C LEU A 13 50.01 33.85 21.52
N ASN A 14 48.88 33.96 22.23
CA ASN A 14 47.55 34.36 21.79
C ASN A 14 47.52 35.69 21.02
N PHE A 15 46.73 35.75 19.94
CA PHE A 15 46.10 36.97 19.45
C PHE A 15 44.61 36.70 19.17
N GLU A 16 43.75 37.15 20.08
CA GLU A 16 42.29 37.19 19.90
C GLU A 16 41.90 38.28 18.89
N GLY A 17 41.49 37.87 17.69
CA GLY A 17 40.80 38.73 16.73
C GLY A 17 39.30 38.46 16.75
N THR A 18 38.51 39.35 17.35
CA THR A 18 37.05 39.32 17.33
C THR A 18 36.52 39.81 15.98
N TYR A 19 36.04 38.89 15.13
CA TYR A 19 35.25 39.26 13.95
C TYR A 19 33.76 39.39 14.32
N PRO A 20 33.06 40.46 13.92
CA PRO A 20 31.63 40.55 14.19
C PRO A 20 30.86 39.56 13.30
N LYS A 21 30.07 38.67 13.91
CA LYS A 21 29.08 37.85 13.19
C LYS A 21 28.08 38.77 12.48
N ALA A 22 28.12 38.79 11.15
CA ALA A 22 27.15 39.51 10.34
C ALA A 22 25.73 39.04 10.67
N ARG A 23 24.85 39.97 11.09
CA ARG A 23 23.43 39.68 11.30
C ARG A 23 22.71 39.68 9.94
N PRO A 24 21.91 38.65 9.64
CA PRO A 24 21.23 38.59 8.35
C PRO A 24 20.24 39.74 8.17
N THR A 25 20.23 40.33 6.98
CA THR A 25 19.38 41.48 6.64
C THR A 25 17.92 41.06 6.42
N LEU A 26 16.96 41.99 6.54
CA LEU A 26 15.52 41.72 6.34
C LEU A 26 15.22 41.06 4.97
N LYS A 27 16.03 41.35 3.94
CA LYS A 27 15.97 40.71 2.61
C LYS A 27 16.42 39.24 2.63
N GLN A 28 17.37 38.87 3.48
CA GLN A 28 17.82 37.47 3.65
C GLN A 28 16.78 36.65 4.43
N PHE A 29 16.06 37.27 5.39
CA PHE A 29 14.90 36.65 6.01
C PHE A 29 13.74 36.49 5.04
N ALA A 30 13.43 37.50 4.22
CA ALA A 30 12.38 37.41 3.21
C ALA A 30 12.70 36.35 2.15
N LEU A 31 13.95 36.25 1.70
CA LEU A 31 14.38 35.23 0.72
C LEU A 31 14.40 33.81 1.32
N ALA A 32 14.81 33.65 2.58
CA ALA A 32 14.74 32.38 3.29
C ALA A 32 13.28 31.95 3.56
N PHE A 33 12.40 32.87 3.91
CA PHE A 33 10.97 32.60 4.10
C PHE A 33 10.27 32.26 2.77
N PHE A 34 10.67 32.91 1.66
CA PHE A 34 10.17 32.61 0.32
C PHE A 34 10.67 31.25 -0.19
N LEU A 35 11.92 30.87 0.11
CA LEU A 35 12.45 29.54 -0.20
C LEU A 35 11.82 28.43 0.65
N VAL A 36 11.45 28.70 1.91
CA VAL A 36 10.70 27.76 2.77
C VAL A 36 9.24 27.61 2.31
N LEU A 37 8.61 28.68 1.82
CA LEU A 37 7.27 28.59 1.23
C LEU A 37 7.27 27.87 -0.12
N ILE A 38 8.31 28.04 -0.93
CA ILE A 38 8.48 27.29 -2.19
C ILE A 38 8.80 25.81 -1.90
N SER A 39 9.65 25.48 -0.91
CA SER A 39 9.91 24.08 -0.55
C SER A 39 8.74 23.40 0.16
N ALA A 40 7.91 24.14 0.90
CA ALA A 40 6.66 23.62 1.48
C ALA A 40 5.54 23.45 0.43
N SER A 41 5.60 24.15 -0.70
CA SER A 41 4.59 24.09 -1.76
C SER A 41 4.95 23.18 -2.93
N ILE A 42 6.19 22.70 -3.02
CA ILE A 42 6.63 21.78 -4.10
C ILE A 42 6.46 20.30 -3.71
N ASN A 43 6.14 19.98 -2.45
CA ASN A 43 5.89 18.58 -2.04
C ASN A 43 4.50 18.05 -2.43
N SER A 44 3.66 18.84 -3.10
CA SER A 44 2.55 18.32 -3.89
C SER A 44 3.06 17.91 -5.27
N MET A 45 4.08 17.03 -5.30
CA MET A 45 4.34 16.29 -6.53
C MET A 45 3.06 15.53 -6.84
N PHE A 46 2.59 15.69 -8.08
CA PHE A 46 1.42 15.04 -8.66
C PHE A 46 1.58 13.52 -8.60
N SER A 47 1.35 12.93 -7.42
CA SER A 47 1.17 11.50 -7.25
C SER A 47 -0.31 11.24 -7.45
N GLN A 48 -0.65 10.32 -8.35
CA GLN A 48 -2.01 9.84 -8.51
C GLN A 48 -2.50 9.33 -7.14
N SER A 49 -3.70 9.76 -6.70
CA SER A 49 -4.24 9.26 -5.44
C SER A 49 -4.27 7.72 -5.43
N SER A 50 -3.54 7.12 -4.50
CA SER A 50 -3.65 5.69 -4.20
C SER A 50 -4.93 5.45 -3.40
N GLY A 51 -5.64 4.37 -3.73
CA GLY A 51 -6.87 4.01 -3.04
C GLY A 51 -7.64 2.90 -3.73
N TYR A 52 -8.77 2.55 -3.13
CA TYR A 52 -9.70 1.56 -3.63
C TYR A 52 -10.53 2.19 -4.74
N VAL A 53 -10.43 1.62 -5.95
CA VAL A 53 -11.18 2.05 -7.12
C VAL A 53 -12.46 1.23 -7.21
N GLU A 54 -13.60 1.91 -7.23
CA GLU A 54 -14.92 1.26 -7.34
C GLU A 54 -15.15 0.66 -8.74
N ASN A 55 -15.98 -0.39 -8.83
CA ASN A 55 -16.50 -0.85 -10.11
C ASN A 55 -17.80 -0.09 -10.48
N LYS A 56 -17.77 0.67 -11.58
CA LYS A 56 -18.95 1.32 -12.19
C LYS A 56 -19.42 0.61 -13.46
N GLY A 57 -18.99 -0.64 -13.68
CA GLY A 57 -19.27 -1.44 -14.87
C GLY A 57 -18.08 -1.57 -15.83
N GLN A 58 -16.91 -1.00 -15.50
CA GLN A 58 -15.72 -1.13 -16.34
C GLN A 58 -15.10 -2.54 -16.29
N TRP A 59 -15.41 -3.33 -15.25
CA TRP A 59 -14.95 -4.71 -15.09
C TRP A 59 -16.14 -5.68 -15.07
N ASP A 60 -15.92 -6.94 -14.73
CA ASP A 60 -16.98 -7.92 -14.58
C ASP A 60 -17.84 -7.64 -13.33
N ASP A 61 -19.11 -8.04 -13.39
CA ASP A 61 -20.13 -7.65 -12.40
C ASP A 61 -19.87 -8.24 -11.00
N GLU A 62 -19.08 -9.31 -10.91
CA GLU A 62 -18.66 -9.90 -9.63
C GLU A 62 -17.56 -9.08 -8.93
N VAL A 63 -16.86 -8.19 -9.65
CA VAL A 63 -15.81 -7.36 -9.09
C VAL A 63 -16.44 -6.18 -8.37
N VAL A 64 -16.17 -6.07 -7.08
CA VAL A 64 -16.56 -4.93 -6.24
C VAL A 64 -15.64 -3.73 -6.51
N GLY A 65 -14.35 -3.97 -6.58
CA GLY A 65 -13.34 -2.94 -6.78
C GLY A 65 -11.93 -3.47 -6.90
N ARG A 66 -10.97 -2.56 -6.97
CA ARG A 66 -9.55 -2.91 -7.08
C ARG A 66 -8.66 -1.94 -6.29
N PHE A 67 -7.58 -2.49 -5.74
CA PHE A 67 -6.45 -1.74 -5.23
C PHE A 67 -5.19 -2.09 -6.04
N TYR A 68 -4.38 -1.10 -6.39
CA TYR A 68 -3.11 -1.34 -7.10
C TYR A 68 -1.99 -1.68 -6.13
N LEU A 69 -1.19 -2.69 -6.48
CA LEU A 69 0.02 -3.07 -5.75
C LEU A 69 1.24 -2.83 -6.66
N PRO A 70 2.44 -2.59 -6.11
CA PRO A 70 3.64 -2.38 -6.92
C PRO A 70 3.91 -3.53 -7.92
N ASN A 71 3.63 -4.77 -7.51
CA ASN A 71 3.89 -5.98 -8.27
C ASN A 71 2.62 -6.72 -8.72
N GLY A 72 1.47 -6.04 -8.75
CA GLY A 72 0.20 -6.65 -9.12
C GLY A 72 -1.03 -5.81 -8.76
N ALA A 73 -2.07 -6.48 -8.28
CA ALA A 73 -3.28 -5.82 -7.78
C ALA A 73 -4.00 -6.68 -6.75
N ALA A 74 -4.87 -6.07 -5.95
CA ALA A 74 -5.88 -6.74 -5.15
C ALA A 74 -7.25 -6.50 -5.78
N TRP A 75 -7.91 -7.57 -6.22
CA TRP A 75 -9.25 -7.54 -6.80
C TRP A 75 -10.27 -8.00 -5.76
N PHE A 76 -11.24 -7.15 -5.48
CA PHE A 76 -12.21 -7.34 -4.41
C PHE A 76 -13.51 -7.93 -4.95
N PHE A 77 -14.03 -8.93 -4.27
CA PHE A 77 -15.32 -9.57 -4.52
C PHE A 77 -16.16 -9.48 -3.25
N ASN A 78 -17.38 -10.03 -3.26
CA ASN A 78 -18.21 -10.01 -2.05
C ASN A 78 -17.65 -10.90 -0.94
N ASP A 79 -17.00 -12.02 -1.25
CA ASP A 79 -16.59 -13.06 -0.30
C ASP A 79 -15.07 -13.25 -0.19
N ARG A 80 -14.31 -12.68 -1.13
CA ARG A 80 -12.87 -12.91 -1.27
C ARG A 80 -12.12 -11.71 -1.86
N VAL A 81 -10.80 -11.78 -1.77
CA VAL A 81 -9.87 -10.93 -2.50
C VAL A 81 -8.92 -11.81 -3.31
N ARG A 82 -8.68 -11.44 -4.58
CA ARG A 82 -7.73 -12.12 -5.46
C ARG A 82 -6.49 -11.27 -5.71
N PHE A 83 -5.34 -11.91 -5.69
CA PHE A 83 -4.04 -11.28 -5.81
C PHE A 83 -3.23 -11.89 -6.96
N PRO A 84 -3.42 -11.41 -8.20
CA PRO A 84 -2.47 -11.68 -9.27
C PRO A 84 -1.17 -10.91 -9.00
N LEU A 85 -0.10 -11.63 -8.69
CA LEU A 85 1.21 -11.08 -8.37
C LEU A 85 2.29 -11.62 -9.31
N VAL A 86 3.23 -10.75 -9.67
CA VAL A 86 4.46 -11.09 -10.37
C VAL A 86 5.63 -10.77 -9.45
N GLU A 87 6.77 -11.41 -9.64
CA GLU A 87 7.99 -11.03 -8.94
C GLU A 87 8.41 -9.62 -9.38
N GLU A 88 8.71 -8.73 -8.43
CA GLU A 88 8.90 -7.31 -8.71
C GLU A 88 10.16 -7.03 -9.54
N GLU A 89 11.26 -7.73 -9.28
CA GLU A 89 12.50 -7.60 -10.07
C GLU A 89 12.25 -8.01 -11.52
N LEU A 90 11.57 -9.15 -11.74
CA LEU A 90 11.18 -9.61 -13.07
C LEU A 90 10.25 -8.61 -13.78
N LEU A 91 9.31 -8.00 -13.05
CA LEU A 91 8.43 -6.96 -13.58
C LEU A 91 9.22 -5.71 -13.97
N HIS A 92 10.18 -5.29 -13.14
CA HIS A 92 11.05 -4.14 -13.41
C HIS A 92 11.92 -4.39 -14.65
N GLU A 93 12.60 -5.54 -14.72
CA GLU A 93 13.41 -5.92 -15.88
C GLU A 93 12.58 -6.00 -17.17
N ALA A 94 11.39 -6.57 -17.11
CA ALA A 94 10.51 -6.64 -18.26
C ALA A 94 10.01 -5.27 -18.72
N HIS A 95 9.81 -4.35 -17.78
CA HIS A 95 9.46 -2.97 -18.07
C HIS A 95 10.61 -2.26 -18.79
N GLU A 96 11.83 -2.34 -18.27
CA GLU A 96 13.04 -1.81 -18.92
C GLU A 96 13.27 -2.43 -20.30
N PHE A 97 13.14 -3.76 -20.42
CA PHE A 97 13.25 -4.47 -21.70
C PHE A 97 12.21 -3.97 -22.72
N SER A 98 10.97 -3.74 -22.29
CA SER A 98 9.89 -3.25 -23.14
C SER A 98 10.10 -1.81 -23.59
N HIS A 99 10.85 -1.00 -22.84
CA HIS A 99 11.26 0.33 -23.27
C HIS A 99 12.25 0.29 -24.43
N GLU A 100 13.23 -0.59 -24.35
CA GLU A 100 14.25 -0.76 -25.38
C GLU A 100 13.71 -1.52 -26.61
N ASN A 101 12.70 -2.36 -26.42
CA ASN A 101 12.17 -3.28 -27.43
C ASN A 101 10.65 -3.12 -27.60
N PRO A 102 10.18 -1.97 -28.14
CA PRO A 102 8.76 -1.61 -28.11
C PRO A 102 7.84 -2.49 -28.95
N ASP A 103 8.39 -3.30 -29.85
CA ASP A 103 7.69 -4.21 -30.76
C ASP A 103 7.81 -5.69 -30.33
N VAL A 104 8.53 -5.96 -29.25
CA VAL A 104 8.72 -7.32 -28.72
C VAL A 104 7.73 -7.55 -27.58
N SER A 105 6.92 -8.59 -27.71
CA SER A 105 6.07 -9.04 -26.61
C SER A 105 6.92 -9.80 -25.59
N ASN A 106 6.96 -9.30 -24.34
CA ASN A 106 7.51 -10.04 -23.22
C ASN A 106 6.37 -10.67 -22.41
N VAL A 107 6.52 -11.94 -22.02
CA VAL A 107 5.52 -12.69 -21.24
C VAL A 107 6.11 -12.97 -19.88
N LEU A 108 5.41 -12.51 -18.84
CA LEU A 108 5.81 -12.75 -17.46
C LEU A 108 4.95 -13.84 -16.82
N SER A 109 5.59 -14.76 -16.13
CA SER A 109 4.91 -15.73 -15.28
C SER A 109 4.55 -15.05 -13.95
N GLY A 110 3.25 -14.87 -13.73
CA GLY A 110 2.70 -14.49 -12.43
C GLY A 110 2.06 -15.67 -11.72
N HIS A 111 1.55 -15.41 -10.52
CA HIS A 111 0.71 -16.34 -9.78
C HIS A 111 -0.46 -15.60 -9.14
N CYS A 112 -1.63 -16.22 -9.12
CA CYS A 112 -2.82 -15.67 -8.48
C CYS A 112 -3.20 -16.54 -7.27
N TYR A 113 -3.32 -15.91 -6.10
CA TYR A 113 -3.88 -16.55 -4.91
C TYR A 113 -5.11 -15.80 -4.41
N GLU A 114 -5.91 -16.44 -3.55
CA GLU A 114 -7.12 -15.83 -2.99
C GLU A 114 -7.10 -15.85 -1.46
N MET A 115 -7.70 -14.82 -0.87
CA MET A 115 -8.07 -14.77 0.54
C MET A 115 -9.60 -14.73 0.63
N VAL A 116 -10.21 -15.82 1.09
CA VAL A 116 -11.66 -15.96 1.25
C VAL A 116 -12.02 -15.63 2.70
N PHE A 117 -12.85 -14.61 2.91
CA PHE A 117 -13.22 -14.11 4.24
C PHE A 117 -14.67 -14.40 4.63
N SER A 118 -15.48 -14.97 3.73
CA SER A 118 -16.82 -15.41 4.05
C SER A 118 -17.19 -16.65 3.23
N SER A 119 -17.74 -17.68 3.89
CA SER A 119 -18.25 -18.89 3.23
C SER A 119 -19.78 -18.98 3.23
N GLU A 120 -20.48 -18.22 4.09
CA GLU A 120 -21.92 -18.43 4.35
C GLU A 120 -22.75 -17.15 4.49
N SER A 121 -22.24 -15.99 4.07
CA SER A 121 -23.03 -14.75 4.11
C SER A 121 -22.92 -13.97 2.80
N ASN A 122 -23.93 -13.16 2.50
CA ASN A 122 -23.91 -12.21 1.40
C ASN A 122 -23.55 -10.84 1.98
N PRO A 123 -22.27 -10.59 2.30
CA PRO A 123 -21.87 -9.35 2.94
C PRO A 123 -22.20 -8.18 2.03
N THR A 124 -22.53 -7.06 2.67
CA THR A 124 -22.77 -5.81 1.95
C THR A 124 -21.52 -4.96 2.02
N HIS A 125 -21.07 -4.44 0.89
CA HIS A 125 -19.88 -3.59 0.83
C HIS A 125 -20.26 -2.11 0.63
N ARG A 126 -19.38 -1.21 1.05
CA ARG A 126 -19.44 0.22 0.72
C ARG A 126 -18.05 0.82 0.65
N PHE A 127 -17.86 1.74 -0.28
CA PHE A 127 -16.66 2.55 -0.35
C PHE A 127 -16.78 3.78 0.57
N VAL A 128 -15.71 4.14 1.26
CA VAL A 128 -15.72 5.19 2.30
C VAL A 128 -14.55 6.15 2.10
N ASP A 129 -14.77 7.42 2.43
CA ASP A 129 -13.79 8.51 2.29
C ASP A 129 -13.29 8.67 0.86
N ARG A 130 -14.19 9.10 -0.03
CA ARG A 130 -13.88 9.41 -1.43
C ARG A 130 -12.83 10.52 -1.50
N VAL A 131 -11.81 10.34 -2.33
CA VAL A 131 -10.84 11.40 -2.64
C VAL A 131 -11.30 12.21 -3.87
N PRO A 132 -10.82 13.45 -4.05
CA PRO A 132 -11.22 14.30 -5.18
C PRO A 132 -10.86 13.73 -6.55
N ASP A 133 -9.77 12.96 -6.60
CA ASP A 133 -9.28 12.32 -7.83
C ASP A 133 -10.22 11.22 -8.33
N TYR A 134 -10.13 10.96 -9.63
CA TYR A 134 -10.93 9.94 -10.30
C TYR A 134 -10.18 9.36 -11.49
N VAL A 135 -10.64 8.19 -11.94
CA VAL A 135 -10.11 7.51 -13.13
C VAL A 135 -11.21 7.42 -14.19
N ASN A 136 -10.82 7.51 -15.46
CA ASN A 136 -11.72 7.20 -16.57
C ASN A 136 -11.22 5.94 -17.28
N TYR A 137 -12.13 5.01 -17.53
CA TYR A 137 -11.87 3.74 -18.19
C TYR A 137 -12.55 3.74 -19.55
N PHE A 138 -11.77 3.47 -20.60
CA PHE A 138 -12.25 3.28 -21.97
C PHE A 138 -11.70 1.93 -22.49
N ILE A 139 -12.15 0.84 -21.87
CA ILE A 139 -11.59 -0.49 -22.07
C ILE A 139 -12.20 -1.12 -23.33
N GLY A 140 -11.35 -1.49 -24.29
CA GLY A 140 -11.76 -2.18 -25.51
C GLY A 140 -12.74 -1.37 -26.39
N LYS A 141 -13.40 -2.07 -27.32
CA LYS A 141 -14.38 -1.48 -28.25
C LYS A 141 -15.80 -1.45 -27.69
N ASP A 142 -16.08 -2.22 -26.64
CA ASP A 142 -17.38 -2.25 -26.00
C ASP A 142 -17.56 -1.03 -25.08
N ARG A 143 -18.44 -0.12 -25.50
CA ARG A 143 -18.75 1.10 -24.76
C ARG A 143 -19.48 0.83 -23.45
N SER A 144 -20.07 -0.35 -23.26
CA SER A 144 -20.70 -0.72 -21.99
C SER A 144 -19.66 -0.83 -20.86
N LYS A 145 -18.42 -1.17 -21.21
CA LYS A 145 -17.27 -1.23 -20.29
C LYS A 145 -16.54 0.10 -20.14
N TRP A 146 -17.06 1.18 -20.72
CA TRP A 146 -16.51 2.53 -20.53
C TRP A 146 -17.14 3.19 -19.31
N ALA A 147 -16.31 3.67 -18.40
CA ALA A 147 -16.76 4.32 -17.18
C ALA A 147 -15.99 5.63 -16.94
N GLY A 148 -16.72 6.74 -16.88
CA GLY A 148 -16.18 8.04 -16.53
C GLY A 148 -16.30 8.35 -15.03
N ARG A 149 -15.37 9.16 -14.51
CA ARG A 149 -15.35 9.66 -13.13
C ARG A 149 -15.51 8.54 -12.09
N VAL A 150 -14.81 7.43 -12.30
CA VAL A 150 -14.73 6.32 -11.36
C VAL A 150 -14.03 6.80 -10.10
N GLY A 151 -14.70 6.67 -8.96
CA GLY A 151 -14.20 7.14 -7.67
C GLY A 151 -13.02 6.34 -7.16
N ILE A 152 -12.17 7.03 -6.41
CA ILE A 152 -11.09 6.46 -5.61
C ILE A 152 -11.44 6.74 -4.15
N PHE A 153 -11.22 5.77 -3.27
CA PHE A 153 -11.64 5.81 -1.88
C PHE A 153 -10.53 5.36 -0.96
N LYS A 154 -10.51 5.87 0.28
CA LYS A 154 -9.49 5.47 1.26
C LYS A 154 -9.78 4.14 1.94
N ARG A 155 -11.05 3.72 1.98
CA ARG A 155 -11.48 2.45 2.59
C ARG A 155 -12.56 1.74 1.78
N LEU A 156 -12.55 0.41 1.86
CA LEU A 156 -13.61 -0.47 1.41
C LEU A 156 -14.09 -1.29 2.61
N HIS A 157 -15.32 -1.05 3.04
CA HIS A 157 -15.92 -1.66 4.22
C HIS A 157 -16.89 -2.77 3.80
N TYR A 158 -16.75 -3.95 4.39
CA TYR A 158 -17.68 -5.06 4.29
C TYR A 158 -18.40 -5.24 5.63
N SER A 159 -19.73 -5.20 5.59
CA SER A 159 -20.56 -5.46 6.76
C SER A 159 -21.08 -6.90 6.75
N ARG A 160 -21.09 -7.53 7.93
CA ARG A 160 -21.66 -8.86 8.19
C ARG A 160 -21.00 -9.95 7.35
N ILE A 161 -19.66 -9.97 7.32
CA ILE A 161 -18.90 -11.09 6.72
C ILE A 161 -19.08 -12.40 7.52
N ALA A 162 -19.42 -12.25 8.80
CA ALA A 162 -19.99 -13.25 9.67
C ALA A 162 -20.94 -12.55 10.66
N LYS A 163 -21.68 -13.31 11.47
CA LYS A 163 -22.58 -12.74 12.48
C LYS A 163 -21.77 -11.94 13.51
N GLY A 164 -22.00 -10.63 13.57
CA GLY A 164 -21.30 -9.73 14.49
C GLY A 164 -19.87 -9.39 14.09
N VAL A 165 -19.50 -9.62 12.81
CA VAL A 165 -18.15 -9.37 12.30
C VAL A 165 -18.21 -8.59 10.99
N ASP A 166 -17.53 -7.45 10.99
CA ASP A 166 -17.28 -6.61 9.83
C ASP A 166 -15.79 -6.66 9.44
N LEU A 167 -15.48 -6.28 8.20
CA LEU A 167 -14.13 -6.25 7.65
C LEU A 167 -13.87 -4.93 6.92
N ASP A 168 -12.89 -4.18 7.38
CA ASP A 168 -12.46 -2.92 6.78
C ASP A 168 -11.13 -3.09 6.05
N TRP A 169 -11.12 -2.88 4.74
CA TRP A 169 -9.90 -2.70 3.97
C TRP A 169 -9.52 -1.23 3.94
N SER A 170 -8.31 -0.91 4.34
CA SER A 170 -7.79 0.46 4.38
C SER A 170 -6.32 0.53 3.99
N MET A 171 -5.77 1.74 3.96
CA MET A 171 -4.35 1.95 3.71
C MET A 171 -3.67 2.55 4.93
N ASP A 172 -2.45 2.08 5.22
CA ASP A 172 -1.51 2.73 6.12
C ASP A 172 -0.17 2.94 5.41
N GLN A 173 0.31 4.19 5.35
CA GLN A 173 1.55 4.56 4.66
C GLN A 173 1.66 4.01 3.22
N GLY A 174 0.55 3.94 2.49
CA GLY A 174 0.48 3.39 1.14
C GLY A 174 0.45 1.87 1.05
N ARG A 175 0.54 1.14 2.17
CA ARG A 175 0.35 -0.31 2.24
C ARG A 175 -1.11 -0.63 2.51
N MET A 176 -1.60 -1.67 1.87
CA MET A 176 -2.93 -2.19 2.12
C MET A 176 -2.96 -2.92 3.47
N LYS A 177 -4.01 -2.68 4.25
CA LYS A 177 -4.29 -3.39 5.49
C LYS A 177 -5.76 -3.79 5.55
N TYR A 178 -6.06 -4.76 6.42
CA TYR A 178 -7.43 -5.16 6.69
C TYR A 178 -7.64 -5.28 8.19
N THR A 179 -8.81 -4.88 8.66
CA THR A 179 -9.15 -4.91 10.09
C THR A 179 -10.49 -5.61 10.26
N PHE A 180 -10.51 -6.68 11.05
CA PHE A 180 -11.77 -7.25 11.53
C PHE A 180 -12.27 -6.43 12.71
N ARG A 181 -13.55 -6.07 12.66
CA ARG A 181 -14.28 -5.48 13.79
C ARG A 181 -15.28 -6.51 14.30
N ILE A 182 -15.14 -6.86 15.57
CA ILE A 182 -15.96 -7.88 16.22
C ILE A 182 -16.83 -7.17 17.26
N ASP A 183 -18.15 -7.31 17.09
CA ASP A 183 -19.15 -6.74 17.97
C ASP A 183 -19.05 -7.33 19.39
N PRO A 184 -19.50 -6.61 20.43
CA PRO A 184 -19.52 -7.13 21.79
C PRO A 184 -20.28 -8.47 21.90
N ASN A 185 -19.75 -9.37 22.70
CA ASN A 185 -20.26 -10.72 22.95
C ASN A 185 -20.27 -11.65 21.72
N THR A 186 -19.56 -11.29 20.65
CA THR A 186 -19.33 -12.16 19.49
C THR A 186 -18.09 -13.02 19.74
N ASP A 187 -18.19 -14.33 19.49
CA ASP A 187 -17.06 -15.25 19.61
C ASP A 187 -16.08 -15.06 18.45
N PRO A 188 -14.83 -14.65 18.70
CA PRO A 188 -13.86 -14.38 17.65
C PRO A 188 -13.25 -15.65 17.03
N SER A 189 -13.50 -16.85 17.59
CA SER A 189 -12.93 -18.11 17.09
C SER A 189 -13.34 -18.46 15.65
N PHE A 190 -14.47 -17.91 15.19
CA PHE A 190 -14.95 -18.08 13.82
C PHE A 190 -14.28 -17.13 12.82
N VAL A 191 -13.55 -16.12 13.29
CA VAL A 191 -12.84 -15.16 12.42
C VAL A 191 -11.58 -15.82 11.86
N GLY A 192 -11.49 -15.86 10.55
CA GLY A 192 -10.35 -16.40 9.83
C GLY A 192 -10.51 -16.24 8.33
N LEU A 193 -9.43 -16.52 7.62
CA LEU A 193 -9.31 -16.39 6.18
C LEU A 193 -8.87 -17.73 5.60
N GLU A 194 -9.53 -18.20 4.55
CA GLU A 194 -9.05 -19.34 3.77
C GLU A 194 -8.17 -18.86 2.63
N TYR A 195 -7.02 -19.49 2.46
CA TYR A 195 -6.05 -19.17 1.41
C TYR A 195 -6.08 -20.23 0.33
N ASN A 196 -6.43 -19.82 -0.89
CA ASN A 196 -6.49 -20.71 -2.04
C ASN A 196 -5.33 -20.47 -2.99
N ALA A 197 -4.95 -21.52 -3.74
CA ALA A 197 -3.84 -21.50 -4.68
C ALA A 197 -2.49 -21.08 -4.04
N VAL A 198 -2.23 -21.47 -2.80
CA VAL A 198 -0.93 -21.25 -2.14
C VAL A 198 -0.16 -22.57 -2.05
N ARG A 199 1.17 -22.52 -2.10
CA ARG A 199 2.00 -23.74 -1.92
C ARG A 199 2.10 -24.14 -0.46
N LYS A 200 2.22 -23.15 0.43
CA LYS A 200 2.45 -23.36 1.85
C LYS A 200 2.02 -22.13 2.65
N LEU A 201 1.51 -22.38 3.84
CA LEU A 201 1.34 -21.39 4.90
C LEU A 201 2.23 -21.80 6.08
N GLU A 202 2.97 -20.86 6.64
CA GLU A 202 3.74 -21.10 7.86
C GLU A 202 3.93 -19.83 8.69
N LEU A 203 4.33 -19.99 9.95
CA LEU A 203 4.68 -18.88 10.82
C LEU A 203 6.20 -18.74 10.89
N ARG A 204 6.70 -17.54 10.60
CA ARG A 204 8.10 -17.15 10.83
C ARG A 204 8.13 -15.92 11.73
N GLU A 205 8.68 -16.07 12.93
CA GLU A 205 8.80 -14.98 13.93
C GLU A 205 7.44 -14.31 14.28
N GLY A 206 6.35 -15.09 14.27
CA GLY A 206 4.99 -14.60 14.53
C GLY A 206 4.28 -14.00 13.32
N ASN A 207 4.98 -13.79 12.21
CA ASN A 207 4.39 -13.36 10.94
C ASN A 207 3.88 -14.58 10.16
N LEU A 208 2.80 -14.39 9.40
CA LEU A 208 2.32 -15.37 8.44
C LEU A 208 3.15 -15.25 7.16
N VAL A 209 3.70 -16.36 6.68
CA VAL A 209 4.36 -16.45 5.38
C VAL A 209 3.50 -17.31 4.45
N VAL A 210 3.08 -16.71 3.35
CA VAL A 210 2.31 -17.33 2.27
C VAL A 210 3.26 -17.60 1.11
N THR A 211 3.67 -18.86 0.95
CA THR A 211 4.56 -19.25 -0.15
C THR A 211 3.74 -19.49 -1.42
N LEU A 212 4.06 -18.77 -2.49
CA LEU A 212 3.53 -18.96 -3.83
C LEU A 212 4.57 -19.67 -4.72
N PRO A 213 4.22 -20.09 -5.94
CA PRO A 213 5.18 -20.65 -6.88
C PRO A 213 6.33 -19.73 -7.29
N ASN A 214 6.09 -18.42 -7.29
CA ASN A 214 7.00 -17.39 -7.78
C ASN A 214 7.56 -16.46 -6.70
N LEU A 215 6.86 -16.27 -5.57
CA LEU A 215 7.29 -15.35 -4.50
C LEU A 215 6.71 -15.73 -3.13
N GLU A 216 7.12 -15.03 -2.08
CA GLU A 216 6.50 -15.09 -0.74
C GLU A 216 5.74 -13.80 -0.43
N VAL A 217 4.54 -13.93 0.15
CA VAL A 217 3.80 -12.80 0.74
C VAL A 217 3.88 -12.93 2.26
N ILE A 218 4.14 -11.83 2.96
CA ILE A 218 4.26 -11.83 4.42
C ILE A 218 3.11 -11.01 5.01
N GLU A 219 2.42 -11.54 6.01
CA GLU A 219 1.52 -10.75 6.85
C GLU A 219 2.14 -10.61 8.24
N GLN A 220 2.26 -9.38 8.70
CA GLN A 220 2.79 -9.11 10.03
C GLN A 220 1.87 -9.68 11.10
N SER A 221 2.46 -10.09 12.22
CA SER A 221 1.72 -10.56 13.39
C SER A 221 0.55 -9.61 13.71
N PRO A 222 -0.65 -10.14 13.98
CA PRO A 222 -1.86 -9.34 14.11
C PRO A 222 -1.79 -8.42 15.33
N TYR A 223 -2.04 -7.13 15.16
CA TYR A 223 -2.27 -6.23 16.29
C TYR A 223 -3.73 -6.32 16.72
N VAL A 224 -3.99 -6.78 17.95
CA VAL A 224 -5.36 -6.92 18.48
C VAL A 224 -5.54 -5.96 19.64
N TYR A 225 -6.67 -5.23 19.65
CA TYR A 225 -6.91 -4.23 20.69
C TYR A 225 -8.39 -4.00 20.97
N GLN A 226 -8.67 -3.40 22.13
CA GLN A 226 -9.98 -2.89 22.54
C GLN A 226 -9.88 -1.40 22.85
N LEU A 227 -11.00 -0.69 22.69
CA LEU A 227 -11.10 0.71 23.11
C LEU A 227 -11.68 0.80 24.53
N VAL A 228 -10.80 0.97 25.53
CA VAL A 228 -11.19 1.15 26.94
C VAL A 228 -11.09 2.62 27.30
N ASN A 229 -12.22 3.27 27.60
CA ASN A 229 -12.30 4.71 27.89
C ASN A 229 -11.67 5.58 26.76
N GLY A 230 -11.85 5.17 25.51
CA GLY A 230 -11.34 5.89 24.33
C GLY A 230 -9.84 5.71 24.08
N ARG A 231 -9.19 4.75 24.73
CA ARG A 231 -7.78 4.39 24.50
C ARG A 231 -7.66 2.95 24.02
N GLU A 232 -6.74 2.72 23.09
CA GLU A 232 -6.39 1.37 22.65
C GLU A 232 -5.66 0.62 23.77
N VAL A 233 -6.18 -0.55 24.12
CA VAL A 233 -5.57 -1.50 25.04
C VAL A 233 -5.30 -2.77 24.24
N GLU A 234 -4.02 -3.09 24.07
CA GLU A 234 -3.58 -4.27 23.34
C GLU A 234 -4.01 -5.56 24.03
N VAL A 235 -4.45 -6.53 23.23
CA VAL A 235 -4.77 -7.89 23.62
C VAL A 235 -3.73 -8.79 22.97
N LYS A 236 -3.08 -9.64 23.78
CA LYS A 236 -2.09 -10.58 23.25
C LYS A 236 -2.71 -11.47 22.18
N SER A 237 -2.04 -11.61 21.05
CA SER A 237 -2.55 -12.32 19.88
C SER A 237 -1.45 -13.05 19.10
N GLY A 238 -1.87 -13.85 18.13
CA GLY A 238 -1.00 -14.47 17.14
C GLY A 238 -1.80 -15.28 16.13
N PHE A 239 -1.22 -15.56 14.97
CA PHE A 239 -1.85 -16.42 13.97
C PHE A 239 -1.92 -17.89 14.40
N VAL A 240 -2.96 -18.58 13.93
CA VAL A 240 -3.13 -20.02 14.02
C VAL A 240 -3.42 -20.55 12.61
N ILE A 241 -2.72 -21.61 12.19
CA ILE A 241 -2.87 -22.20 10.85
C ILE A 241 -3.48 -23.59 10.99
N GLU A 242 -4.60 -23.82 10.32
CA GLU A 242 -5.28 -25.10 10.21
C GLU A 242 -5.53 -25.41 8.72
N ALA A 243 -4.72 -26.30 8.14
CA ALA A 243 -4.70 -26.58 6.72
C ALA A 243 -4.50 -25.30 5.87
N ASN A 244 -5.54 -24.85 5.14
CA ASN A 244 -5.53 -23.64 4.34
C ASN A 244 -6.23 -22.45 5.03
N ARG A 245 -6.70 -22.61 6.27
CA ARG A 245 -7.36 -21.56 7.03
C ARG A 245 -6.39 -20.95 8.04
N VAL A 246 -6.33 -19.62 8.07
CA VAL A 246 -5.61 -18.84 9.06
C VAL A 246 -6.62 -18.14 9.96
N SER A 247 -6.51 -18.38 11.26
CA SER A 247 -7.32 -17.76 12.31
C SER A 247 -6.41 -17.10 13.34
N PHE A 248 -6.99 -16.65 14.46
CA PHE A 248 -6.31 -15.86 15.47
C PHE A 248 -6.42 -16.51 16.83
N SER A 249 -5.28 -16.71 17.49
CA SER A 249 -5.23 -16.89 18.93
C SER A 249 -5.38 -15.53 19.60
N ILE A 250 -6.29 -15.44 20.56
CA ILE A 250 -6.63 -14.20 21.26
C ILE A 250 -6.52 -14.46 22.76
N GLY A 251 -5.77 -13.61 23.46
CA GLY A 251 -5.60 -13.66 24.91
C GLY A 251 -6.82 -13.17 25.66
N ASN A 252 -6.64 -12.78 26.92
CA ASN A 252 -7.74 -12.26 27.73
C ASN A 252 -8.17 -10.88 27.24
N TYR A 253 -9.48 -10.69 27.05
CA TYR A 253 -10.12 -9.43 26.68
C TYR A 253 -11.48 -9.30 27.38
N ASP A 254 -12.08 -8.11 27.36
CA ASP A 254 -13.42 -7.87 27.89
C ASP A 254 -14.47 -8.14 26.80
N PRO A 255 -15.29 -9.20 26.89
CA PRO A 255 -16.27 -9.53 25.86
C PRO A 255 -17.41 -8.51 25.74
N SER A 256 -17.57 -7.59 26.71
CA SER A 256 -18.59 -6.54 26.64
C SER A 256 -18.19 -5.36 25.76
N LEU A 257 -16.95 -5.33 25.27
CA LEU A 257 -16.41 -4.30 24.39
C LEU A 257 -16.14 -4.86 22.99
N GLU A 258 -16.06 -3.97 22.00
CA GLU A 258 -15.63 -4.34 20.65
C GLU A 258 -14.17 -4.82 20.67
N LEU A 259 -13.86 -5.76 19.77
CA LEU A 259 -12.51 -6.27 19.56
C LEU A 259 -12.09 -6.00 18.12
N PHE A 260 -10.90 -5.42 17.94
CA PHE A 260 -10.33 -5.14 16.62
C PHE A 260 -9.12 -6.04 16.40
N ILE A 261 -9.05 -6.67 15.22
CA ILE A 261 -7.90 -7.47 14.78
C ILE A 261 -7.37 -6.84 13.50
N ASP A 262 -6.16 -6.27 13.54
CA ASP A 262 -5.54 -5.52 12.43
C ASP A 262 -4.22 -6.19 12.00
N PRO A 263 -4.25 -7.18 11.09
CA PRO A 263 -3.05 -7.68 10.43
C PRO A 263 -2.60 -6.72 9.33
N VAL A 264 -1.28 -6.56 9.19
CA VAL A 264 -0.70 -5.73 8.13
C VAL A 264 -0.14 -6.63 7.04
N ILE A 265 -0.64 -6.50 5.81
CA ILE A 265 -0.09 -7.20 4.66
C ILE A 265 1.18 -6.48 4.21
N VAL A 266 2.29 -7.20 4.24
CA VAL A 266 3.58 -6.78 3.69
C VAL A 266 3.91 -7.74 2.54
N ALA A 267 3.49 -7.37 1.33
CA ALA A 267 4.01 -8.02 0.14
C ALA A 267 5.54 -7.75 0.10
N SER A 268 6.31 -8.79 0.41
CA SER A 268 7.76 -8.70 0.53
C SER A 268 8.39 -9.07 -0.80
N THR A 269 8.53 -8.08 -1.69
CA THR A 269 9.76 -7.94 -2.46
C THR A 269 10.22 -6.50 -2.26
N ASN A 270 11.49 -6.37 -1.91
CA ASN A 270 12.06 -5.13 -1.46
C ASN A 270 12.62 -4.40 -2.68
N ILE A 271 11.87 -3.45 -3.27
CA ILE A 271 12.44 -2.21 -3.82
C ILE A 271 11.50 -1.06 -3.44
N GLY A 272 11.97 -0.17 -2.57
CA GLY A 272 11.27 1.04 -2.15
C GLY A 272 11.17 2.12 -3.24
N ALA A 273 10.56 1.81 -4.39
CA ALA A 273 10.22 2.78 -5.42
C ALA A 273 8.75 3.19 -5.27
N THR A 274 8.50 4.37 -4.73
CA THR A 274 7.15 4.95 -4.55
C THR A 274 6.61 5.66 -5.80
N VAL A 275 7.24 5.46 -6.96
CA VAL A 275 6.82 6.08 -8.22
C VAL A 275 7.04 5.16 -9.42
N THR A 276 5.96 4.90 -10.16
CA THR A 276 6.05 4.58 -11.59
C THR A 276 5.01 5.42 -12.30
N THR A 277 5.45 6.48 -12.97
CA THR A 277 4.62 7.23 -13.93
C THR A 277 5.53 7.81 -14.99
N TYR A 278 5.59 7.14 -16.15
CA TYR A 278 6.33 7.62 -17.32
C TYR A 278 5.34 8.17 -18.35
N GLY A 279 5.29 9.49 -18.49
CA GLY A 279 4.54 10.15 -19.54
C GLY A 279 5.29 10.08 -20.87
N HIS A 280 4.68 9.49 -21.90
CA HIS A 280 5.29 9.38 -23.24
C HIS A 280 4.99 10.60 -24.12
N SER A 281 3.93 11.34 -23.81
CA SER A 281 3.60 12.63 -24.39
C SER A 281 2.71 13.39 -23.42
N ALA A 282 2.92 14.68 -23.25
CA ALA A 282 1.99 15.54 -22.53
C ALA A 282 1.71 16.77 -23.41
N THR A 283 0.44 17.05 -23.65
CA THR A 283 -0.01 18.31 -24.25
C THR A 283 -1.02 18.96 -23.32
N TYR A 284 -1.34 20.23 -23.56
CA TYR A 284 -2.41 20.93 -22.84
C TYR A 284 -3.54 21.31 -23.80
N ASP A 285 -4.76 21.38 -23.30
CA ASP A 285 -5.89 21.93 -24.05
C ASP A 285 -6.05 23.45 -23.81
N GLN A 286 -6.97 24.08 -24.54
CA GLN A 286 -7.28 25.51 -24.42
C GLN A 286 -7.88 25.92 -23.06
N PHE A 287 -8.21 24.96 -22.20
CA PHE A 287 -8.76 25.17 -20.86
C PHE A 287 -7.73 24.90 -19.76
N GLY A 288 -6.48 24.59 -20.12
CA GLY A 288 -5.40 24.33 -19.16
C GLY A 288 -5.39 22.92 -18.59
N ASN A 289 -6.13 21.97 -19.18
CA ASN A 289 -6.04 20.56 -18.79
C ASN A 289 -4.79 19.93 -19.42
N ILE A 290 -4.07 19.10 -18.66
CA ILE A 290 -2.96 18.31 -19.18
C ILE A 290 -3.52 16.99 -19.74
N ILE A 291 -3.17 16.68 -20.99
CA ILE A 291 -3.46 15.43 -21.67
C ILE A 291 -2.15 14.64 -21.77
N GLY A 292 -2.03 13.59 -20.97
CA GLY A 292 -0.90 12.66 -21.00
C GLY A 292 -1.23 11.40 -21.83
N GLY A 293 -0.31 11.00 -22.70
CA GLY A 293 -0.33 9.70 -23.37
C GLY A 293 0.75 8.79 -22.76
N GLY A 294 0.41 7.54 -22.47
CA GLY A 294 1.34 6.52 -22.04
C GLY A 294 0.85 5.11 -22.36
N ARG A 295 1.76 4.12 -22.32
CA ARG A 295 1.37 2.70 -22.44
C ARG A 295 0.94 2.19 -21.06
N PRO A 296 -0.31 1.75 -20.86
CA PRO A 296 -0.69 1.14 -19.60
C PRO A 296 -0.08 -0.27 -19.50
N PHE A 297 0.79 -0.48 -18.52
CA PHE A 297 1.11 -1.81 -18.02
C PHE A 297 0.26 -2.05 -16.78
N GLY A 298 -0.47 -3.16 -16.74
CA GLY A 298 -1.27 -3.49 -15.57
C GLY A 298 -1.70 -4.94 -15.62
N ALA A 299 -1.69 -5.60 -14.47
CA ALA A 299 -2.39 -6.86 -14.31
C ALA A 299 -3.87 -6.60 -14.63
N GLY A 300 -4.33 -7.13 -15.76
CA GLY A 300 -5.75 -7.20 -16.07
C GLY A 300 -6.49 -8.07 -15.04
N TYR A 301 -7.76 -8.32 -15.28
CA TYR A 301 -8.47 -9.35 -14.52
C TYR A 301 -7.80 -10.71 -14.79
N PRO A 302 -7.48 -11.53 -13.76
CA PRO A 302 -6.93 -12.85 -13.97
C PRO A 302 -8.02 -13.77 -14.53
N SER A 303 -7.92 -14.14 -15.81
CA SER A 303 -8.65 -15.27 -16.38
C SER A 303 -7.79 -16.53 -16.25
N ASP A 304 -8.27 -17.47 -15.43
CA ASP A 304 -7.91 -18.90 -15.34
C ASP A 304 -7.10 -19.30 -14.08
N THR A 305 -7.69 -20.23 -13.31
CA THR A 305 -7.10 -21.06 -12.23
C THR A 305 -6.62 -22.40 -12.77
#